data_AF-A0A1J4KZQ0-F1
#
_entry.id   AF-A0A1J4KZQ0-F1
#
_cell.length_a   1.000
_cell.length_b   1.000
_cell.length_c   1.000
_cell.angle_alpha   90.00
_cell.angle_beta   90.00
_cell.angle_gamma   90.00
#
_symmetry.space_group_name_H-M   'P 1'
#
loop_
_entity.id
_entity.type
_entity.pdbx_description
1 polymer ?
#
loop_
_entity_poly.entity_id
_entity_poly.type
_entity_poly.pdbx_seq_one_letter_code
_entity_poly.pdbx_strand_id
1 'polypeptide(L)'
;MLDGLPDLSPQNKYENLTLTLAELGNKIKEKTTVTFDDFDEQPWLDFVHLNLQKLKHVYGPENLNENEIHTNDFTWTQNDKTIMITLITRQDRITIDNEKIDSPVLKGLWWGPVNNIEMISIGEEDNEMVQITFETEFRWPTLIKGGNPDAISAHYIALCALELENQLFFTNYLAYSAMHNCATSIRALSLLLLDDGRYEESAYWSLQSIVQFGDLLCGHIVAKQLINGMGVEKDARLAEYILCRLVKEGFPDAFFSLGRLYLEGDDGVEKAEEKAKFLLLLAAYQFGDERALKAVEALGIGPSAAEGSTPVQPIEPEAEAKGAERELTRNTSTVDWAIAGAVVASVGAAGFYALNKLFRHIRK
;
A
#
# COMPACT_ATOMS: atom_id res chain seq x y z
N MET A 1 -21.04 26.27 -13.06
CA MET A 1 -21.30 26.31 -11.61
C MET A 1 -22.27 25.18 -11.33
N LEU A 2 -21.86 24.18 -10.54
CA LEU A 2 -22.78 23.14 -10.05
C LEU A 2 -23.50 23.74 -8.85
N ASP A 3 -24.62 24.44 -9.10
CA ASP A 3 -25.45 25.01 -8.05
C ASP A 3 -26.11 23.89 -7.23
N GLY A 4 -25.91 23.90 -5.91
CA GLY A 4 -26.66 23.06 -4.96
C GLY A 4 -25.85 22.01 -4.18
N LEU A 5 -24.55 21.85 -4.42
CA LEU A 5 -23.70 20.97 -3.61
C LEU A 5 -23.12 21.72 -2.40
N PRO A 6 -23.10 21.11 -1.19
CA PRO A 6 -22.49 21.75 -0.03
C PRO A 6 -20.98 21.88 -0.23
N ASP A 7 -20.41 23.00 0.20
CA ASP A 7 -18.96 23.20 0.17
C ASP A 7 -18.26 22.20 1.11
N LEU A 8 -17.49 21.27 0.55
CA LEU A 8 -16.74 20.27 1.31
C LEU A 8 -15.34 20.74 1.73
N SER A 9 -15.03 22.04 1.59
CA SER A 9 -13.82 22.61 2.15
C SER A 9 -13.75 22.39 3.67
N PRO A 10 -12.55 22.09 4.21
CA PRO A 10 -12.37 21.94 5.64
C PRO A 10 -12.56 23.28 6.36
N GLN A 11 -13.16 23.23 7.54
CA GLN A 11 -13.31 24.36 8.47
C GLN A 11 -11.93 24.85 8.95
N ASN A 12 -10.98 23.93 9.12
CA ASN A 12 -9.61 24.23 9.51
C ASN A 12 -8.67 24.19 8.31
N LYS A 13 -7.60 24.99 8.33
CA LYS A 13 -6.62 25.05 7.24
C LYS A 13 -5.22 24.72 7.74
N TYR A 14 -4.51 23.92 6.95
CA TYR A 14 -3.10 23.61 7.12
C TYR A 14 -2.35 24.07 5.87
N GLU A 15 -1.34 24.93 6.04
CA GLU A 15 -0.57 25.49 4.92
C GLU A 15 0.34 24.43 4.26
N ASN A 16 0.90 23.53 5.06
CA ASN A 16 1.76 22.45 4.58
C ASN A 16 1.45 21.15 5.33
N LEU A 17 0.45 20.41 4.84
CA LEU A 17 0.03 19.17 5.49
C LEU A 17 1.18 18.14 5.53
N THR A 18 1.96 18.00 4.46
CA THR A 18 3.07 17.03 4.41
C THR A 18 4.07 17.29 5.53
N LEU A 19 4.45 18.57 5.75
CA LEU A 19 5.33 18.95 6.85
C LEU A 19 4.68 18.68 8.22
N THR A 20 3.41 19.04 8.41
CA THR A 20 2.69 18.75 9.66
C THR A 20 2.67 17.25 9.99
N LEU A 21 2.41 16.39 8.99
CA LEU A 21 2.41 14.94 9.19
C LEU A 21 3.81 14.38 9.47
N ALA A 22 4.84 14.90 8.80
CA ALA A 22 6.22 14.52 9.04
C ALA A 22 6.68 14.89 10.46
N GLU A 23 6.35 16.10 10.93
CA GLU A 23 6.63 16.54 12.31
C GLU A 23 5.91 15.69 13.34
N LEU A 24 4.66 15.31 13.07
CA LEU A 24 3.90 14.41 13.93
C LEU A 24 4.55 13.03 14.01
N GLY A 25 5.00 12.49 12.88
CA GLY A 25 5.74 11.23 12.82
C GLY A 25 7.04 11.27 13.63
N ASN A 26 7.79 12.37 13.53
CA ASN A 26 9.02 12.56 14.30
C ASN A 26 8.76 12.62 15.82
N LYS A 27 7.70 13.32 16.25
CA LYS A 27 7.31 13.38 17.66
C LYS A 27 6.95 12.00 18.23
N ILE A 28 6.29 11.16 17.42
CA ILE A 28 5.98 9.78 17.83
C ILE A 28 7.28 8.97 17.92
N LYS A 29 8.15 9.06 16.91
CA LYS A 29 9.44 8.37 16.88
C LYS A 29 10.34 8.71 18.07
N GLU A 30 10.33 9.94 18.56
CA GLU A 30 11.10 10.34 19.74
C GLU A 30 10.56 9.74 21.05
N LYS A 31 9.25 9.49 21.13
CA LYS A 31 8.58 8.94 22.31
C LYS A 31 8.60 7.42 22.34
N THR A 32 8.50 6.81 21.18
CA THR A 32 8.39 5.36 21.02
C THR A 32 9.76 4.81 20.62
N THR A 33 10.30 3.84 21.37
CA THR A 33 11.37 2.96 20.87
C THR A 33 10.80 2.08 19.76
N VAL A 34 10.61 2.66 18.56
CA VAL A 34 10.31 1.90 17.34
C VAL A 34 11.60 1.16 16.98
N THR A 35 11.89 0.10 17.73
CA THR A 35 13.09 -0.71 17.57
C THR A 35 12.66 -2.07 17.06
N PHE A 36 13.02 -2.36 15.81
CA PHE A 36 13.14 -3.74 15.37
C PHE A 36 14.54 -4.21 15.76
N ASP A 37 14.65 -5.43 16.27
CA ASP A 37 15.95 -6.04 16.55
C ASP A 37 16.83 -6.01 15.30
N ASP A 38 18.15 -6.02 15.48
CA ASP A 38 19.08 -6.14 14.37
C ASP A 38 18.70 -7.37 13.54
N PHE A 39 18.49 -7.12 12.24
CA PHE A 39 18.01 -8.14 11.34
C PHE A 39 19.11 -9.18 11.06
N ASP A 40 18.91 -10.40 11.56
CA ASP A 40 19.74 -11.56 11.27
C ASP A 40 19.03 -12.49 10.28
N GLU A 41 19.59 -12.58 9.07
CA GLU A 41 19.08 -13.41 7.98
C GLU A 41 19.51 -14.88 8.07
N GLN A 42 20.51 -15.21 8.90
CA GLN A 42 21.07 -16.57 8.94
C GLN A 42 20.01 -17.62 9.32
N PRO A 43 19.15 -17.40 10.34
CA PRO A 43 18.09 -18.34 10.68
C PRO A 43 17.06 -18.52 9.56
N TRP A 44 16.85 -17.48 8.75
CA TRP A 44 15.94 -17.55 7.61
C TRP A 44 16.48 -18.41 6.48
N LEU A 45 17.78 -18.29 6.15
CA LEU A 45 18.40 -19.10 5.11
C LEU A 45 18.26 -20.60 5.40
N ASP A 46 18.49 -21.00 6.65
CA ASP A 46 18.30 -22.39 7.09
C ASP A 46 16.82 -22.81 7.01
N PHE A 47 15.91 -21.93 7.43
CA PHE A 47 14.47 -22.18 7.37
C PHE A 47 13.98 -22.38 5.94
N VAL A 48 14.38 -21.53 5.00
CA VAL A 48 14.02 -21.68 3.59
C VAL A 48 14.57 -22.96 3.02
N HIS A 49 15.84 -23.27 3.29
CA HIS A 49 16.46 -24.50 2.80
C HIS A 49 15.66 -25.75 3.16
N LEU A 50 15.05 -25.76 4.36
CA LEU A 50 14.25 -26.88 4.86
C LEU A 50 12.79 -26.88 4.36
N ASN A 51 12.26 -25.74 3.92
CA ASN A 51 10.82 -25.55 3.70
C ASN A 51 10.44 -25.06 2.30
N LEU A 52 11.39 -24.76 1.42
CA LEU A 52 11.13 -24.19 0.10
C LEU A 52 10.13 -25.02 -0.72
N GLN A 53 10.26 -26.34 -0.69
CA GLN A 53 9.38 -27.28 -1.38
C GLN A 53 7.91 -27.27 -0.90
N LYS A 54 7.62 -26.58 0.21
CA LYS A 54 6.27 -26.47 0.79
C LYS A 54 5.52 -25.23 0.30
N LEU A 55 6.21 -24.26 -0.32
CA LEU A 55 5.56 -23.09 -0.92
C LEU A 55 4.65 -23.53 -2.07
N LYS A 56 3.43 -23.00 -2.09
CA LYS A 56 2.42 -23.25 -3.13
C LYS A 56 2.27 -22.06 -4.05
N HIS A 57 2.60 -20.85 -3.59
CA HIS A 57 2.50 -19.63 -4.37
C HIS A 57 3.88 -19.13 -4.81
N VAL A 58 3.86 -18.38 -5.90
CA VAL A 58 4.98 -17.59 -6.41
C VAL A 58 4.61 -16.14 -6.18
N TYR A 59 5.51 -15.36 -5.57
CA TYR A 59 5.30 -13.94 -5.31
C TYR A 59 6.11 -13.08 -6.28
N GLY A 60 5.49 -12.01 -6.78
CA GLY A 60 6.02 -11.13 -7.82
C GLY A 60 5.41 -9.72 -7.82
N PRO A 61 5.66 -8.91 -8.86
CA PRO A 61 5.21 -7.52 -8.95
C PRO A 61 3.71 -7.31 -8.75
N GLU A 62 2.90 -8.32 -9.09
CA GLU A 62 1.45 -8.36 -8.84
C GLU A 62 1.07 -8.33 -7.35
N ASN A 63 2.03 -8.53 -6.44
CA ASN A 63 1.84 -8.43 -5.00
C ASN A 63 2.26 -7.07 -4.42
N LEU A 64 2.74 -6.14 -5.25
CA LEU A 64 3.09 -4.78 -4.86
C LEU A 64 1.93 -3.82 -5.12
N ASN A 65 2.02 -2.63 -4.53
CA ASN A 65 1.12 -1.51 -4.85
C ASN A 65 1.36 -1.06 -6.30
N GLU A 66 0.31 -0.69 -7.03
CA GLU A 66 0.38 -0.19 -8.42
C GLU A 66 1.37 0.97 -8.58
N ASN A 67 1.48 1.82 -7.55
CA ASN A 67 2.42 2.95 -7.54
C ASN A 67 3.88 2.56 -7.23
N GLU A 68 4.16 1.31 -6.84
CA GLU A 68 5.51 0.79 -6.59
C GLU A 68 6.09 0.03 -7.78
N ILE A 69 5.31 -0.26 -8.81
CA ILE A 69 5.79 -1.02 -9.97
C ILE A 69 6.72 -0.18 -10.86
N HIS A 70 6.64 1.15 -10.76
CA HIS A 70 7.34 2.10 -11.64
C HIS A 70 8.41 2.96 -10.97
N THR A 71 8.65 2.79 -9.67
CA THR A 71 9.56 3.62 -8.88
C THR A 71 10.88 2.92 -8.52
N ASN A 72 11.11 1.73 -9.07
CA ASN A 72 12.28 0.92 -8.72
C ASN A 72 13.44 1.19 -9.68
N ASP A 73 14.63 1.24 -9.10
CA ASP A 73 15.89 1.27 -9.85
C ASP A 73 16.20 -0.08 -10.53
N PHE A 74 15.28 -1.03 -10.49
CA PHE A 74 15.34 -2.23 -11.32
C PHE A 74 13.96 -2.79 -11.69
N THR A 75 13.93 -3.57 -12.76
CA THR A 75 12.78 -4.38 -13.18
C THR A 75 13.25 -5.78 -13.57
N TRP A 76 12.34 -6.75 -13.59
CA TRP A 76 12.65 -8.09 -14.04
C TRP A 76 11.48 -8.75 -14.75
N THR A 77 11.78 -9.69 -15.63
CA THR A 77 10.79 -10.57 -16.28
C THR A 77 11.33 -11.99 -16.35
N GLN A 78 10.44 -12.97 -16.43
CA GLN A 78 10.81 -14.36 -16.65
C GLN A 78 9.99 -14.94 -17.80
N ASN A 79 10.68 -15.57 -18.75
CA ASN A 79 10.08 -16.37 -19.82
C ASN A 79 10.67 -17.79 -19.75
N ASP A 80 9.83 -18.76 -19.39
CA ASP A 80 10.25 -20.13 -19.08
C ASP A 80 11.38 -20.15 -18.04
N LYS A 81 12.58 -20.60 -18.43
CA LYS A 81 13.76 -20.70 -17.57
C LYS A 81 14.70 -19.51 -17.68
N THR A 82 14.40 -18.54 -18.52
CA THR A 82 15.24 -17.36 -18.75
C THR A 82 14.68 -16.18 -17.96
N ILE A 83 15.54 -15.55 -17.15
CA ILE A 83 15.25 -14.30 -16.45
C ILE A 83 16.02 -13.18 -17.10
N MET A 84 15.37 -12.03 -17.21
CA MET A 84 15.96 -10.78 -17.63
C MET A 84 15.71 -9.73 -16.56
N ILE A 85 16.77 -9.14 -16.03
CA ILE A 85 16.75 -8.05 -15.06
C ILE A 85 17.32 -6.81 -15.73
N THR A 86 16.66 -5.68 -15.57
CA THR A 86 17.17 -4.36 -15.99
C THR A 86 17.46 -3.54 -14.74
N LEU A 87 18.69 -3.08 -14.57
CA LEU A 87 19.16 -2.25 -13.46
C LEU A 87 19.46 -0.83 -13.95
N ILE A 88 19.01 0.19 -13.21
CA ILE A 88 19.39 1.59 -13.40
C ILE A 88 20.70 1.82 -12.64
N THR A 89 21.81 1.34 -13.21
CA THR A 89 23.14 1.50 -12.66
C THR A 89 24.22 1.25 -13.71
N ARG A 90 25.47 1.51 -13.35
CA ARG A 90 26.62 1.32 -14.25
C ARG A 90 27.14 -0.10 -14.21
N GLN A 91 27.58 -0.62 -15.36
CA GLN A 91 28.09 -1.99 -15.48
C GLN A 91 29.33 -2.25 -14.60
N ASP A 92 30.18 -1.25 -14.38
CA ASP A 92 31.40 -1.36 -13.56
C ASP A 92 31.12 -1.44 -12.06
N ARG A 93 29.88 -1.19 -11.63
CA ARG A 93 29.45 -1.28 -10.22
C ARG A 93 28.74 -2.59 -9.88
N ILE A 94 28.61 -3.49 -10.84
CA ILE A 94 27.91 -4.77 -10.67
C ILE A 94 28.94 -5.89 -10.57
N THR A 95 28.89 -6.64 -9.48
CA THR A 95 29.55 -7.94 -9.35
C THR A 95 28.47 -9.01 -9.34
N ILE A 96 28.59 -10.01 -10.20
CA ILE A 96 27.61 -11.08 -10.33
C ILE A 96 28.30 -12.42 -10.56
N ASP A 97 27.83 -13.45 -9.89
CA ASP A 97 28.24 -14.84 -10.09
C ASP A 97 27.02 -15.78 -10.03
N ASN A 98 27.29 -17.08 -10.03
CA ASN A 98 26.26 -18.11 -10.01
C ASN A 98 25.49 -18.23 -8.68
N GLU A 99 25.94 -17.54 -7.62
CA GLU A 99 25.39 -17.59 -6.27
C GLU A 99 24.80 -16.26 -5.79
N LYS A 100 25.29 -15.12 -6.30
CA LYS A 100 24.84 -13.79 -5.85
C LYS A 100 24.99 -12.68 -6.89
N ILE A 101 24.38 -11.55 -6.58
CA ILE A 101 24.63 -10.24 -7.18
C ILE A 101 24.99 -9.23 -6.09
N ASP A 102 25.89 -8.31 -6.40
CA ASP A 102 26.19 -7.13 -5.61
C ASP A 102 26.18 -5.92 -6.55
N SER A 103 25.21 -5.03 -6.34
CA SER A 103 25.09 -3.77 -7.06
C SER A 103 24.47 -2.70 -6.14
N PRO A 104 24.51 -1.41 -6.53
CA PRO A 104 23.87 -0.36 -5.74
C PRO A 104 22.35 -0.49 -5.58
N VAL A 105 21.68 -1.22 -6.47
CA VAL A 105 20.21 -1.24 -6.58
C VAL A 105 19.60 -2.62 -6.34
N LEU A 106 20.39 -3.68 -6.53
CA LEU A 106 19.98 -5.07 -6.37
C LEU A 106 21.16 -5.88 -5.81
N LYS A 107 21.00 -6.44 -4.59
CA LYS A 107 22.07 -7.11 -3.86
C LYS A 107 21.57 -8.31 -3.09
N GLY A 108 22.34 -9.40 -3.15
CA GLY A 108 22.23 -10.58 -2.30
C GLY A 108 22.31 -11.91 -3.05
N LEU A 109 21.98 -12.99 -2.35
CA LEU A 109 22.07 -14.40 -2.75
C LEU A 109 20.88 -14.85 -3.59
N TRP A 110 21.13 -15.57 -4.69
CA TRP A 110 20.09 -16.15 -5.53
C TRP A 110 19.28 -17.24 -4.81
N TRP A 111 18.00 -17.38 -5.17
CA TRP A 111 17.15 -18.43 -4.60
C TRP A 111 17.66 -19.83 -4.93
N GLY A 112 18.12 -20.03 -6.16
CA GLY A 112 18.74 -21.26 -6.66
C GLY A 112 19.92 -20.98 -7.60
N PRO A 113 20.54 -22.02 -8.18
CA PRO A 113 21.67 -21.86 -9.08
C PRO A 113 21.27 -21.10 -10.35
N VAL A 114 22.16 -20.19 -10.78
CA VAL A 114 22.00 -19.43 -12.02
C VAL A 114 23.13 -19.78 -12.98
N ASN A 115 22.82 -19.83 -14.27
CA ASN A 115 23.79 -20.16 -15.32
C ASN A 115 23.66 -19.21 -16.50
N ASN A 116 24.64 -19.25 -17.42
CA ASN A 116 24.62 -18.49 -18.68
C ASN A 116 24.35 -17.00 -18.46
N ILE A 117 25.05 -16.40 -17.47
CA ILE A 117 24.90 -14.98 -17.14
C ILE A 117 25.50 -14.14 -18.26
N GLU A 118 24.66 -13.32 -18.88
CA GLU A 118 25.04 -12.31 -19.86
C GLU A 118 24.69 -10.94 -19.30
N MET A 119 25.63 -10.00 -19.41
CA MET A 119 25.47 -8.63 -18.90
C MET A 119 25.83 -7.63 -19.98
N ILE A 120 24.89 -6.74 -20.32
CA ILE A 120 25.00 -5.78 -21.42
C ILE A 120 24.56 -4.41 -20.92
N SER A 121 25.37 -3.38 -21.16
CA SER A 121 24.97 -1.98 -20.97
C SER A 121 24.04 -1.55 -22.11
N ILE A 122 22.86 -1.01 -21.76
CA ILE A 122 21.77 -0.66 -22.71
C ILE A 122 21.30 0.80 -22.61
N GLY A 123 22.11 1.69 -22.04
CA GLY A 123 21.80 3.12 -21.88
C GLY A 123 22.74 4.09 -22.62
N GLU A 124 22.30 5.34 -22.80
CA GLU A 124 23.10 6.48 -23.29
C GLU A 124 23.50 7.41 -22.13
N GLU A 125 24.48 8.29 -22.37
CA GLU A 125 25.25 9.13 -21.41
C GLU A 125 24.61 9.44 -20.03
N ASP A 126 23.35 9.89 -19.98
CA ASP A 126 22.68 10.32 -18.74
C ASP A 126 21.77 9.25 -18.08
N ASN A 127 21.51 8.12 -18.74
CA ASN A 127 20.63 7.03 -18.27
C ASN A 127 21.30 5.65 -18.46
N GLU A 128 22.46 5.45 -17.84
CA GLU A 128 23.14 4.15 -17.86
C GLU A 128 22.26 3.08 -17.20
N MET A 129 21.86 2.10 -18.02
CA MET A 129 21.13 0.92 -17.58
C MET A 129 21.90 -0.34 -17.97
N VAL A 130 21.81 -1.37 -17.16
CA VAL A 130 22.42 -2.68 -17.42
C VAL A 130 21.33 -3.73 -17.47
N GLN A 131 21.30 -4.47 -18.56
CA GLN A 131 20.47 -5.66 -18.69
C GLN A 131 21.31 -6.89 -18.35
N ILE A 132 20.78 -7.72 -17.47
CA ILE A 132 21.36 -9.00 -17.06
C ILE A 132 20.38 -10.09 -17.45
N THR A 133 20.83 -11.04 -18.26
CA THR A 133 20.07 -12.24 -18.63
C THR A 133 20.75 -13.46 -18.05
N PHE A 134 19.99 -14.40 -17.50
CA PHE A 134 20.52 -15.68 -17.04
C PHE A 134 19.47 -16.78 -17.08
N GLU A 135 19.94 -18.02 -17.02
CA GLU A 135 19.12 -19.23 -17.01
C GLU A 135 19.00 -19.84 -15.62
N THR A 136 17.89 -20.55 -15.43
CA THR A 136 17.41 -21.01 -14.13
C THR A 136 16.82 -22.41 -14.26
N GLU A 137 16.79 -23.18 -13.17
CA GLU A 137 16.30 -24.57 -13.25
C GLU A 137 14.76 -24.67 -13.17
N PHE A 138 14.10 -23.68 -12.58
CA PHE A 138 12.66 -23.68 -12.26
C PHE A 138 12.04 -22.28 -12.48
N ARG A 139 10.71 -22.23 -12.60
CA ARG A 139 9.99 -20.95 -12.54
C ARG A 139 10.34 -20.28 -11.22
N TRP A 140 10.92 -19.10 -11.28
CA TRP A 140 11.68 -18.49 -10.20
C TRP A 140 10.78 -17.51 -9.46
N PRO A 141 10.24 -17.89 -8.29
CA PRO A 141 9.64 -16.91 -7.42
C PRO A 141 10.75 -16.08 -6.82
N THR A 142 10.57 -14.76 -6.82
CA THR A 142 11.25 -13.90 -5.85
C THR A 142 12.73 -13.65 -6.16
N LEU A 143 13.09 -12.37 -6.28
CA LEU A 143 14.48 -11.98 -6.32
C LEU A 143 15.08 -12.18 -4.91
N ILE A 144 16.35 -12.58 -4.88
CA ILE A 144 17.27 -12.57 -3.73
C ILE A 144 16.73 -13.12 -2.38
N LYS A 145 17.23 -14.28 -1.96
CA LYS A 145 16.80 -14.94 -0.71
C LYS A 145 17.50 -14.48 0.57
N GLY A 146 18.59 -13.71 0.46
CA GLY A 146 19.44 -13.26 1.58
C GLY A 146 20.66 -12.49 1.08
N GLY A 147 21.66 -12.23 1.90
CA GLY A 147 22.82 -11.40 1.58
C GLY A 147 22.52 -9.90 1.55
N ASN A 148 21.67 -9.42 2.47
CA ASN A 148 21.13 -8.06 2.48
C ASN A 148 20.21 -7.80 1.26
N PRO A 149 19.07 -8.51 1.16
CA PRO A 149 18.13 -8.37 0.06
C PRO A 149 17.59 -6.93 -0.04
N ASP A 150 17.17 -6.53 -1.24
CA ASP A 150 16.45 -5.27 -1.42
C ASP A 150 15.07 -5.30 -0.74
N ALA A 151 14.44 -4.12 -0.62
CA ALA A 151 13.18 -3.96 0.09
C ALA A 151 12.05 -4.84 -0.48
N ILE A 152 11.97 -4.99 -1.80
CA ILE A 152 10.92 -5.78 -2.46
C ILE A 152 11.18 -7.27 -2.29
N SER A 153 12.43 -7.71 -2.48
CA SER A 153 12.82 -9.09 -2.19
C SER A 153 12.51 -9.47 -0.75
N ALA A 154 12.79 -8.58 0.20
CA ALA A 154 12.42 -8.76 1.60
C ALA A 154 10.90 -8.82 1.82
N HIS A 155 10.10 -8.02 1.08
CA HIS A 155 8.64 -8.12 1.13
C HIS A 155 8.15 -9.51 0.70
N TYR A 156 8.65 -10.01 -0.42
CA TYR A 156 8.29 -11.34 -0.91
C TYR A 156 8.75 -12.46 0.03
N ILE A 157 9.92 -12.33 0.64
CA ILE A 157 10.37 -13.22 1.72
C ILE A 157 9.35 -13.21 2.88
N ALA A 158 8.86 -12.03 3.29
CA ALA A 158 7.84 -11.94 4.33
C ALA A 158 6.58 -12.72 3.94
N LEU A 159 6.11 -12.60 2.68
CA LEU A 159 4.97 -13.37 2.19
C LEU A 159 5.22 -14.88 2.20
N CYS A 160 6.42 -15.32 1.80
CA CYS A 160 6.83 -16.72 1.91
C CYS A 160 6.80 -17.20 3.37
N ALA A 161 7.33 -16.41 4.31
CA ALA A 161 7.31 -16.74 5.73
C ALA A 161 5.87 -16.85 6.26
N LEU A 162 4.98 -15.96 5.82
CA LEU A 162 3.57 -15.98 6.18
C LEU A 162 2.85 -17.24 5.65
N GLU A 163 3.10 -17.63 4.40
CA GLU A 163 2.56 -18.88 3.84
C GLU A 163 3.06 -20.12 4.57
N LEU A 164 4.33 -20.10 4.99
CA LEU A 164 4.95 -21.17 5.76
C LEU A 164 4.61 -21.11 7.26
N GLU A 165 3.67 -20.24 7.65
CA GLU A 165 3.17 -20.08 9.02
C GLU A 165 4.29 -19.73 10.04
N ASN A 166 5.34 -19.04 9.59
CA ASN A 166 6.44 -18.57 10.43
C ASN A 166 6.29 -17.07 10.71
N GLN A 167 5.59 -16.77 11.81
CA GLN A 167 5.26 -15.40 12.21
C GLN A 167 6.50 -14.55 12.50
N LEU A 168 7.55 -15.14 13.10
CA LEU A 168 8.77 -14.42 13.45
C LEU A 168 9.46 -13.88 12.19
N PHE A 169 9.69 -14.74 11.19
CA PHE A 169 10.31 -14.30 9.94
C PHE A 169 9.40 -13.38 9.14
N PHE A 170 8.08 -13.61 9.14
CA PHE A 170 7.13 -12.70 8.50
C PHE A 170 7.29 -11.27 9.05
N THR A 171 7.23 -11.11 10.38
CA THR A 171 7.34 -9.78 11.00
C THR A 171 8.71 -9.16 10.81
N ASN A 172 9.80 -9.94 10.93
CA ASN A 172 11.16 -9.42 10.77
C ASN A 172 11.43 -8.92 9.34
N TYR A 173 11.06 -9.70 8.33
CA TYR A 173 11.26 -9.30 6.93
C TYR A 173 10.29 -8.20 6.47
N LEU A 174 9.07 -8.19 6.99
CA LEU A 174 8.12 -7.10 6.73
C LEU A 174 8.67 -5.78 7.30
N ALA A 175 9.20 -5.82 8.52
CA ALA A 175 9.83 -4.66 9.15
C ALA A 175 11.08 -4.20 8.41
N TYR A 176 11.99 -5.11 8.07
CA TYR A 176 13.17 -4.80 7.25
C TYR A 176 12.74 -4.15 5.93
N SER A 177 11.81 -4.76 5.20
CA SER A 177 11.30 -4.23 3.94
C SER A 177 10.72 -2.82 4.09
N ALA A 178 9.96 -2.57 5.16
CA ALA A 178 9.40 -1.25 5.46
C ALA A 178 10.48 -0.21 5.80
N MET A 179 11.51 -0.59 6.58
CA MET A 179 12.66 0.27 6.90
C MET A 179 13.48 0.64 5.67
N HIS A 180 13.48 -0.24 4.66
CA HIS A 180 14.10 -0.02 3.35
C HIS A 180 13.11 0.58 2.32
N ASN A 181 12.04 1.20 2.80
CA ASN A 181 11.11 2.02 2.03
C ASN A 181 10.25 1.32 0.98
N CYS A 182 9.90 0.06 1.20
CA CYS A 182 8.80 -0.56 0.45
C CYS A 182 7.46 -0.03 0.99
N ALA A 183 6.71 0.70 0.16
CA ALA A 183 5.39 1.26 0.48
C ALA A 183 4.38 0.16 0.84
N THR A 184 4.36 -0.97 0.11
CA THR A 184 3.48 -2.10 0.45
C THR A 184 3.79 -2.65 1.83
N SER A 185 5.07 -2.80 2.17
CA SER A 185 5.48 -3.26 3.50
C SER A 185 5.19 -2.24 4.59
N ILE A 186 5.41 -0.95 4.34
CA ILE A 186 5.06 0.13 5.29
C ILE A 186 3.56 0.08 5.63
N ARG A 187 2.70 -0.02 4.62
CA ARG A 187 1.24 -0.12 4.79
C ARG A 187 0.87 -1.41 5.55
N ALA A 188 1.42 -2.55 5.15
CA ALA A 188 1.13 -3.83 5.78
C ALA A 188 1.61 -3.89 7.25
N LEU A 189 2.77 -3.31 7.54
CA LEU A 189 3.30 -3.19 8.89
C LEU A 189 2.43 -2.28 9.76
N SER A 190 1.98 -1.14 9.22
CA SER A 190 1.03 -0.26 9.90
C SER A 190 -0.24 -1.00 10.31
N LEU A 191 -0.83 -1.78 9.40
CA LEU A 191 -2.04 -2.56 9.65
C LEU A 191 -1.82 -3.67 10.68
N LEU A 192 -0.69 -4.37 10.60
CA LEU A 192 -0.32 -5.40 11.58
C LEU A 192 -0.22 -4.80 12.99
N LEU A 193 0.50 -3.69 13.13
CA LEU A 193 0.66 -2.98 14.41
C LEU A 193 -0.67 -2.44 14.93
N LEU A 194 -1.57 -2.01 14.04
CA LEU A 194 -2.92 -1.56 14.41
C LEU A 194 -3.73 -2.69 15.03
N ASP A 195 -3.70 -3.88 14.42
CA ASP A 195 -4.41 -5.08 14.91
C ASP A 195 -3.84 -5.58 16.24
N ASP A 196 -2.51 -5.52 16.39
CA ASP A 196 -1.79 -5.83 17.64
C ASP A 196 -2.04 -4.81 18.76
N GLY A 197 -2.77 -3.72 18.50
CA GLY A 197 -3.02 -2.64 19.46
C GLY A 197 -1.81 -1.74 19.73
N ARG A 198 -0.76 -1.85 18.92
CA ARG A 198 0.46 -1.01 18.96
C ARG A 198 0.20 0.31 18.23
N TYR A 199 -0.73 1.09 18.76
CA TYR A 199 -1.30 2.25 18.07
C TYR A 199 -0.27 3.34 17.74
N GLU A 200 0.70 3.61 18.61
CA GLU A 200 1.75 4.63 18.34
C GLU A 200 2.61 4.24 17.14
N GLU A 201 3.02 2.98 17.07
CA GLU A 201 3.86 2.47 15.98
C GLU A 201 3.07 2.38 14.67
N SER A 202 1.80 1.96 14.75
CA SER A 202 0.89 2.01 13.60
C SER A 202 0.71 3.43 13.08
N ALA A 203 0.55 4.42 13.98
CA ALA A 203 0.45 5.83 13.61
C ALA A 203 1.74 6.31 12.94
N TYR A 204 2.91 5.97 13.50
CA TYR A 204 4.21 6.31 12.90
C TYR A 204 4.35 5.77 11.48
N TRP A 205 4.14 4.46 11.27
CA TRP A 205 4.28 3.86 9.94
C TRP A 205 3.22 4.35 8.95
N SER A 206 1.99 4.61 9.42
CA SER A 206 0.96 5.24 8.58
C SER A 206 1.37 6.63 8.13
N LEU A 207 1.95 7.45 9.02
CA LEU A 207 2.46 8.78 8.68
C LEU A 207 3.60 8.71 7.65
N GLN A 208 4.51 7.73 7.79
CA GLN A 208 5.54 7.49 6.78
C GLN A 208 4.92 7.14 5.42
N SER A 209 3.92 6.27 5.41
CA SER A 209 3.21 5.88 4.18
C SER A 209 2.57 7.08 3.48
N ILE A 210 1.89 7.95 4.24
CA ILE A 210 1.24 9.14 3.69
C ILE A 210 2.27 10.13 3.14
N VAL A 211 3.32 10.43 3.91
CA VAL A 211 4.32 11.45 3.55
C VAL A 211 5.12 11.03 2.31
N GLN A 212 5.44 9.75 2.19
CA GLN A 212 6.31 9.26 1.13
C GLN A 212 5.54 8.81 -0.12
N PHE A 213 4.35 8.23 0.06
CA PHE A 213 3.62 7.55 -1.02
C PHE A 213 2.18 8.03 -1.21
N GLY A 214 1.70 8.97 -0.40
CA GLY A 214 0.33 9.48 -0.51
C GLY A 214 -0.75 8.45 -0.20
N ASP A 215 -0.44 7.45 0.65
CA ASP A 215 -1.33 6.31 0.91
C ASP A 215 -2.65 6.75 1.58
N LEU A 216 -3.76 6.61 0.83
CA LEU A 216 -5.09 7.03 1.26
C LEU A 216 -5.65 6.19 2.42
N LEU A 217 -5.32 4.90 2.47
CA LEU A 217 -5.76 4.01 3.54
C LEU A 217 -5.07 4.39 4.85
N CYS A 218 -3.76 4.60 4.82
CA CYS A 218 -3.00 5.09 5.97
C CYS A 218 -3.48 6.48 6.40
N GLY A 219 -3.85 7.35 5.44
CA GLY A 219 -4.52 8.63 5.72
C GLY A 219 -5.79 8.45 6.56
N HIS A 220 -6.62 7.48 6.19
CA HIS A 220 -7.86 7.18 6.93
C HIS A 220 -7.59 6.60 8.33
N ILE A 221 -6.59 5.72 8.46
CA ILE A 221 -6.14 5.17 9.74
C ILE A 221 -5.72 6.32 10.68
N VAL A 222 -4.83 7.20 10.22
CA VAL A 222 -4.35 8.36 11.01
C VAL A 222 -5.51 9.27 11.38
N ALA A 223 -6.43 9.57 10.46
CA ALA A 223 -7.60 10.39 10.78
C ALA A 223 -8.47 9.79 11.90
N LYS A 224 -8.70 8.46 11.87
CA LYS A 224 -9.42 7.77 12.94
C LYS A 224 -8.64 7.78 14.26
N GLN A 225 -7.32 7.61 14.21
CA GLN A 225 -6.48 7.67 15.40
C GLN A 225 -6.50 9.07 16.03
N LEU A 226 -6.45 10.13 15.21
CA LEU A 226 -6.55 11.53 15.64
C LEU A 226 -7.92 11.87 16.22
N ILE A 227 -9.03 11.32 15.70
CA ILE A 227 -10.38 11.55 16.29
C ILE A 227 -10.49 10.89 17.67
N ASN A 228 -9.93 9.68 17.81
CA ASN A 228 -10.10 8.88 19.03
C ASN A 228 -8.96 9.08 20.06
N GLY A 229 -7.86 9.75 19.69
CA GLY A 229 -6.67 9.86 20.52
C GLY A 229 -5.92 8.53 20.73
N MET A 230 -5.89 7.65 19.71
CA MET A 230 -5.28 6.32 19.81
C MET A 230 -3.90 6.30 19.17
N GLY A 231 -2.84 6.23 19.97
CA GLY A 231 -1.45 6.21 19.49
C GLY A 231 -0.93 7.56 18.96
N VAL A 232 -1.80 8.56 18.93
CA VAL A 232 -1.50 9.94 18.57
C VAL A 232 -2.38 10.83 19.42
N GLU A 233 -1.91 12.04 19.72
CA GLU A 233 -2.71 13.03 20.45
C GLU A 233 -3.98 13.35 19.66
N LYS A 234 -5.11 13.49 20.36
CA LYS A 234 -6.39 13.77 19.72
C LYS A 234 -6.33 15.13 19.02
N ASP A 235 -6.65 15.17 17.73
CA ASP A 235 -6.74 16.40 16.93
C ASP A 235 -7.79 16.24 15.84
N ALA A 236 -9.03 16.62 16.15
CA ALA A 236 -10.14 16.53 15.22
C ALA A 236 -9.99 17.50 14.03
N ARG A 237 -9.26 18.61 14.19
CA ARG A 237 -9.03 19.61 13.13
C ARG A 237 -8.14 19.02 12.04
N LEU A 238 -7.06 18.35 12.45
CA LEU A 238 -6.17 17.66 11.52
C LEU A 238 -6.88 16.46 10.87
N ALA A 239 -7.64 15.69 11.64
CA ALA A 239 -8.43 14.58 11.12
C ALA A 239 -9.45 15.03 10.06
N GLU A 240 -10.19 16.11 10.33
CA GLU A 240 -11.12 16.73 9.38
C GLU A 240 -10.41 17.10 8.08
N TYR A 241 -9.28 17.79 8.16
CA TYR A 241 -8.53 18.21 6.99
C TYR A 241 -8.06 17.01 6.14
N ILE A 242 -7.54 15.96 6.79
CA ILE A 242 -7.15 14.72 6.11
C ILE A 242 -8.37 14.08 5.45
N LEU A 243 -9.49 13.94 6.16
CA LEU A 243 -10.72 13.34 5.64
C LEU A 243 -11.31 14.12 4.46
N CYS A 244 -11.28 15.45 4.50
CA CYS A 244 -11.68 16.30 3.36
C CYS A 244 -10.81 16.03 2.12
N ARG A 245 -9.49 15.84 2.28
CA ARG A 245 -8.62 15.43 1.17
C ARG A 245 -8.97 14.05 0.65
N LEU A 246 -9.16 13.07 1.54
CA LEU A 246 -9.53 11.71 1.14
C LEU A 246 -10.87 11.66 0.38
N VAL A 247 -11.86 12.45 0.79
CA VAL A 247 -13.13 12.61 0.06
C VAL A 247 -12.91 13.22 -1.32
N LYS A 248 -12.01 14.21 -1.44
CA LYS A 248 -11.65 14.82 -2.72
C LYS A 248 -10.96 13.81 -3.67
N GLU A 249 -10.13 12.91 -3.12
CA GLU A 249 -9.51 11.79 -3.85
C GLU A 249 -10.47 10.59 -4.06
N GLY A 250 -11.72 10.68 -3.59
CA GLY A 250 -12.73 9.64 -3.79
C GLY A 250 -12.59 8.40 -2.89
N PHE A 251 -11.84 8.48 -1.78
CA PHE A 251 -11.66 7.35 -0.87
C PHE A 251 -12.97 7.02 -0.11
N PRO A 252 -13.62 5.87 -0.35
CA PRO A 252 -14.99 5.61 0.10
C PRO A 252 -15.23 5.72 1.60
N ASP A 253 -14.32 5.15 2.41
CA ASP A 253 -14.43 5.11 3.87
C ASP A 253 -14.33 6.50 4.54
N ALA A 254 -13.76 7.50 3.83
CA ALA A 254 -13.67 8.86 4.32
C ALA A 254 -15.02 9.57 4.29
N PHE A 255 -15.92 9.26 3.35
CA PHE A 255 -17.24 9.87 3.27
C PHE A 255 -18.06 9.63 4.53
N PHE A 256 -18.14 8.37 4.98
CA PHE A 256 -18.83 8.05 6.23
C PHE A 256 -18.14 8.69 7.45
N SER A 257 -16.81 8.65 7.50
CA SER A 257 -16.06 9.15 8.65
C SER A 257 -16.16 10.66 8.82
N LEU A 258 -16.08 11.41 7.70
CA LEU A 258 -16.27 12.86 7.69
C LEU A 258 -17.74 13.22 7.93
N GLY A 259 -18.67 12.47 7.33
CA GLY A 259 -20.10 12.65 7.54
C GLY A 259 -20.49 12.52 9.02
N ARG A 260 -19.95 11.51 9.71
CA ARG A 260 -20.13 11.34 11.15
C ARG A 260 -19.49 12.47 11.95
N LEU A 261 -18.25 12.86 11.61
CA LEU A 261 -17.55 13.96 12.30
C LEU A 261 -18.36 15.27 12.22
N TYR A 262 -18.92 15.62 11.07
CA TYR A 262 -19.77 16.81 10.93
C TYR A 262 -21.16 16.67 11.55
N LEU A 263 -21.69 15.46 11.72
CA LEU A 263 -22.96 15.24 12.40
C LEU A 263 -22.81 15.45 13.92
N GLU A 264 -21.72 14.92 14.48
CA GLU A 264 -21.46 14.88 15.92
C GLU A 264 -20.74 16.15 16.40
N GLY A 265 -19.86 16.72 15.58
CA GLY A 265 -18.91 17.76 15.96
C GLY A 265 -17.81 17.22 16.89
N ASP A 266 -16.72 17.96 17.02
CA ASP A 266 -15.67 17.70 18.00
C ASP A 266 -14.90 19.00 18.33
N ASP A 267 -13.92 18.95 19.21
CA ASP A 267 -13.12 20.13 19.57
C ASP A 267 -12.43 20.74 18.33
N GLY A 268 -12.84 21.96 17.97
CA GLY A 268 -12.37 22.67 16.78
C GLY A 268 -13.02 22.25 15.45
N VAL A 269 -14.03 21.37 15.46
CA VAL A 269 -14.82 21.03 14.27
C VAL A 269 -16.30 21.17 14.62
N GLU A 270 -16.93 22.22 14.10
CA GLU A 270 -18.34 22.48 14.33
C GLU A 270 -19.23 21.49 13.57
N LYS A 271 -20.44 21.27 14.10
CA LYS A 271 -21.46 20.49 13.39
C LYS A 271 -21.84 21.18 12.08
N ALA A 272 -21.88 20.41 11.00
CA ALA A 272 -22.28 20.88 9.68
C ALA A 272 -23.30 19.91 9.09
N GLU A 273 -24.56 20.04 9.51
CA GLU A 273 -25.63 19.07 9.22
C GLU A 273 -25.84 18.85 7.71
N GLU A 274 -25.79 19.89 6.89
CA GLU A 274 -25.91 19.77 5.43
C GLU A 274 -24.75 18.96 4.82
N LYS A 275 -23.50 19.25 5.21
CA LYS A 275 -22.31 18.49 4.78
C LYS A 275 -22.43 17.03 5.23
N ALA A 276 -22.82 16.81 6.48
CA ALA A 276 -22.95 15.49 7.07
C ALA A 276 -23.97 14.63 6.31
N LYS A 277 -25.19 15.14 6.10
CA LYS A 277 -26.25 14.45 5.35
C LYS A 277 -25.80 14.10 3.94
N PHE A 278 -25.19 15.06 3.24
CA PHE A 278 -24.69 14.83 1.89
C PHE A 278 -23.63 13.72 1.83
N LEU A 279 -22.61 13.78 2.69
CA LEU A 279 -21.55 12.78 2.75
C LEU A 279 -22.07 11.39 3.14
N LEU A 280 -23.01 11.30 4.08
CA LEU A 280 -23.64 10.04 4.50
C LEU A 280 -24.50 9.42 3.39
N LEU A 281 -25.23 10.24 2.61
CA LEU A 281 -25.98 9.76 1.45
C LEU A 281 -25.04 9.19 0.37
N LEU A 282 -23.93 9.87 0.07
CA LEU A 282 -22.93 9.35 -0.88
C LEU A 282 -22.32 8.04 -0.37
N ALA A 283 -21.89 8.00 0.89
CA ALA A 283 -21.35 6.78 1.51
C ALA A 283 -22.34 5.61 1.40
N ALA A 284 -23.62 5.83 1.72
CA ALA A 284 -24.64 4.79 1.70
C ALA A 284 -24.99 4.30 0.29
N TYR A 285 -25.30 5.22 -0.63
CA TYR A 285 -25.93 4.87 -1.91
C TYR A 285 -24.95 4.79 -3.08
N GLN A 286 -23.85 5.55 -3.05
CA GLN A 286 -22.83 5.47 -4.09
C GLN A 286 -21.77 4.42 -3.76
N PHE A 287 -21.36 4.33 -2.50
CA PHE A 287 -20.28 3.43 -2.06
C PHE A 287 -20.76 2.19 -1.29
N GLY A 288 -22.07 2.07 -1.03
CA GLY A 288 -22.64 0.88 -0.38
C GLY A 288 -22.26 0.71 1.09
N ASP A 289 -21.92 1.80 1.79
CA ASP A 289 -21.54 1.75 3.21
C ASP A 289 -22.76 1.47 4.11
N GLU A 290 -22.82 0.27 4.68
CA GLU A 290 -23.92 -0.15 5.56
C GLU A 290 -24.04 0.70 6.84
N ARG A 291 -22.92 1.26 7.34
CA ARG A 291 -22.92 2.12 8.53
C ARG A 291 -23.58 3.46 8.18
N ALA A 292 -23.25 3.99 6.99
CA ALA A 292 -23.89 5.18 6.46
C ALA A 292 -25.37 4.94 6.18
N LEU A 293 -25.73 3.79 5.61
CA LEU A 293 -27.13 3.42 5.36
C LEU A 293 -27.97 3.47 6.65
N LYS A 294 -27.47 2.84 7.72
CA LYS A 294 -28.14 2.91 9.04
C LYS A 294 -28.25 4.33 9.57
N ALA A 295 -27.21 5.15 9.36
CA ALA A 295 -27.22 6.54 9.79
C ALA A 295 -28.25 7.38 9.04
N VAL A 296 -28.35 7.24 7.71
CA VAL A 296 -29.34 7.99 6.91
C VAL A 296 -30.78 7.55 7.22
N GLU A 297 -31.01 6.26 7.45
CA GLU A 297 -32.31 5.73 7.90
C GLU A 297 -32.71 6.30 9.26
N ALA A 298 -31.78 6.32 10.23
CA ALA A 298 -32.01 6.88 11.56
C ALA A 298 -32.29 8.40 11.53
N LEU A 299 -31.67 9.11 10.58
CA LEU A 299 -31.90 10.54 10.35
C LEU A 299 -33.17 10.84 9.53
N GLY A 300 -33.82 9.81 8.98
CA GLY A 300 -35.01 9.98 8.13
C GLY A 300 -34.72 10.69 6.80
N ILE A 301 -33.49 10.60 6.29
CA ILE A 301 -33.06 11.25 5.04
C ILE A 301 -32.93 10.21 3.92
N GLY A 302 -33.60 10.46 2.79
CA GLY A 302 -33.62 9.55 1.62
C GLY A 302 -32.91 10.11 0.38
N PRO A 303 -32.83 9.33 -0.71
CA PRO A 303 -32.01 9.64 -1.89
C PRO A 303 -32.45 10.84 -2.74
N SER A 304 -33.56 11.51 -2.42
CA SER A 304 -34.06 12.70 -3.15
C SER A 304 -33.03 13.83 -3.29
N ALA A 305 -31.97 13.86 -2.47
CA ALA A 305 -30.88 14.85 -2.54
C ALA A 305 -29.65 14.41 -3.37
N ALA A 306 -29.55 13.13 -3.78
CA ALA A 306 -28.39 12.57 -4.48
C ALA A 306 -28.62 12.33 -5.99
N GLU A 307 -29.86 12.43 -6.48
CA GLU A 307 -30.24 12.08 -7.87
C GLU A 307 -29.68 13.02 -8.97
N GLY A 308 -28.85 14.01 -8.62
CA GLY A 308 -28.26 14.97 -9.58
C GLY A 308 -26.73 15.01 -9.62
N SER A 309 -26.02 14.26 -8.77
CA SER A 309 -24.57 14.35 -8.68
C SER A 309 -23.89 13.39 -9.66
N THR A 310 -23.15 13.95 -10.62
CA THR A 310 -22.13 13.20 -11.37
C THR A 310 -21.14 12.56 -10.41
N PRO A 311 -20.59 11.37 -10.72
CA PRO A 311 -19.51 10.78 -9.93
C PRO A 311 -18.42 11.82 -9.69
N VAL A 312 -17.94 11.95 -8.45
CA VAL A 312 -16.69 12.67 -8.18
C VAL A 312 -15.61 11.92 -8.96
N GLN A 313 -15.27 12.45 -10.13
CA GLN A 313 -14.19 11.93 -10.95
C GLN A 313 -12.89 12.19 -10.18
N PRO A 314 -11.96 11.22 -10.09
CA PRO A 314 -10.60 11.50 -9.64
C PRO A 314 -10.06 12.70 -10.43
N ILE A 315 -9.47 13.67 -9.76
CA ILE A 315 -8.80 14.77 -10.46
C ILE A 315 -7.54 14.17 -11.06
N GLU A 316 -7.53 13.99 -12.40
CA GLU A 316 -6.30 13.65 -13.10
C GLU A 316 -5.23 14.71 -12.75
N PRO A 317 -4.01 14.30 -12.37
CA PRO A 317 -2.91 15.27 -12.27
C PRO A 317 -2.77 15.95 -13.63
N GLU A 318 -2.62 17.28 -13.65
CA GLU A 318 -2.46 18.06 -14.90
C GLU A 318 -1.32 17.47 -15.74
N ALA A 319 -1.68 16.68 -16.76
CA ALA A 319 -0.74 16.07 -17.68
C ALA A 319 -0.76 16.85 -19.00
N GLU A 320 0.39 17.43 -19.34
CA GLU A 320 0.65 17.94 -20.68
C GLU A 320 0.60 16.81 -21.73
N ALA A 321 -0.52 16.80 -22.46
CA ALA A 321 -0.70 16.50 -23.89
C ALA A 321 -0.03 15.27 -24.58
N LYS A 322 -0.94 14.48 -25.21
CA LYS A 322 -0.86 13.58 -26.40
C LYS A 322 -0.54 12.10 -26.12
N GLY A 323 -1.21 11.09 -26.69
CA GLY A 323 -2.28 11.01 -27.70
C GLY A 323 -2.65 9.54 -28.05
N ALA A 324 -3.90 9.36 -28.50
CA ALA A 324 -4.63 8.25 -29.17
C ALA A 324 -4.03 6.83 -29.38
N GLU A 325 -4.85 5.79 -29.08
CA GLU A 325 -5.49 4.81 -30.01
C GLU A 325 -6.31 3.76 -29.21
N ARG A 326 -7.66 3.69 -29.28
CA ARG A 326 -8.62 3.08 -30.23
C ARG A 326 -8.95 1.57 -30.04
N GLU A 327 -10.20 1.36 -29.63
CA GLU A 327 -11.12 0.21 -29.60
C GLU A 327 -10.78 -1.10 -30.36
N LEU A 328 -11.01 -2.23 -29.66
CA LEU A 328 -11.43 -3.49 -30.27
C LEU A 328 -12.65 -4.06 -29.51
N THR A 329 -13.76 -4.30 -30.21
CA THR A 329 -15.00 -4.81 -29.63
C THR A 329 -15.28 -6.28 -29.99
N ARG A 330 -15.74 -6.99 -28.94
CA ARG A 330 -16.80 -8.02 -28.85
C ARG A 330 -16.57 -9.51 -29.20
N ASN A 331 -16.81 -10.26 -28.11
CA ASN A 331 -17.65 -11.47 -27.95
C ASN A 331 -16.98 -12.84 -28.13
N THR A 332 -16.70 -13.48 -26.99
CA THR A 332 -17.43 -14.70 -26.57
C THR A 332 -17.35 -14.92 -25.05
N SER A 333 -18.52 -14.81 -24.41
CA SER A 333 -19.00 -15.52 -23.22
C SER A 333 -18.05 -16.51 -22.52
N THR A 334 -17.53 -16.14 -21.36
CA THR A 334 -17.89 -16.75 -20.06
C THR A 334 -17.38 -15.83 -18.95
N VAL A 335 -18.24 -15.66 -17.96
CA VAL A 335 -18.13 -14.74 -16.83
C VAL A 335 -16.87 -15.02 -16.03
N ASP A 336 -15.90 -14.10 -16.06
CA ASP A 336 -14.87 -13.88 -15.04
C ASP A 336 -14.11 -12.57 -15.37
N TRP A 337 -13.86 -11.71 -14.35
CA TRP A 337 -12.98 -10.51 -14.33
C TRP A 337 -13.51 -9.06 -14.40
N ALA A 338 -14.80 -8.76 -14.21
CA ALA A 338 -15.25 -7.34 -14.25
C ALA A 338 -15.64 -6.68 -12.90
N ILE A 339 -15.59 -7.38 -11.77
CA ILE A 339 -15.85 -6.78 -10.43
C ILE A 339 -14.71 -7.02 -9.43
N ALA A 340 -13.74 -7.85 -9.81
CA ALA A 340 -12.45 -7.86 -9.15
C ALA A 340 -11.72 -6.54 -9.45
N GLY A 341 -11.45 -6.14 -10.68
CA GLY A 341 -10.52 -5.03 -11.01
C GLY A 341 -10.81 -3.60 -10.52
N ALA A 342 -11.96 -3.28 -9.91
CA ALA A 342 -12.19 -1.99 -9.24
C ALA A 342 -12.19 -2.10 -7.71
N VAL A 343 -12.21 -3.34 -7.22
CA VAL A 343 -11.92 -3.67 -5.83
C VAL A 343 -10.45 -4.08 -5.76
N VAL A 344 -9.85 -4.81 -6.72
CA VAL A 344 -8.59 -5.60 -6.76
C VAL A 344 -7.27 -4.83 -6.94
N ALA A 345 -7.24 -3.55 -6.57
CA ALA A 345 -6.13 -3.10 -5.71
C ALA A 345 -6.33 -3.55 -4.24
N SER A 346 -7.45 -4.23 -3.94
CA SER A 346 -7.99 -4.61 -2.61
C SER A 346 -7.25 -5.75 -1.94
N VAL A 347 -6.42 -6.48 -2.68
CA VAL A 347 -5.73 -7.66 -2.19
C VAL A 347 -4.36 -7.75 -2.86
N GLY A 348 -3.46 -6.88 -2.44
CA GLY A 348 -2.06 -7.22 -2.29
C GLY A 348 -1.71 -7.19 -0.79
N ALA A 349 -1.13 -8.21 -0.16
CA ALA A 349 -1.36 -9.67 -0.11
C ALA A 349 -0.53 -10.17 1.13
N ALA A 350 -0.57 -11.37 1.66
CA ALA A 350 -1.33 -12.57 1.29
C ALA A 350 -2.84 -12.39 1.49
N GLY A 351 -3.23 -11.17 1.79
CA GLY A 351 -4.50 -10.51 1.63
C GLY A 351 -4.91 -10.00 3.00
N PHE A 352 -6.08 -9.40 3.11
CA PHE A 352 -6.74 -9.15 4.39
C PHE A 352 -6.98 -10.44 5.27
N TYR A 353 -6.22 -11.53 5.11
CA TYR A 353 -6.78 -12.74 4.52
C TYR A 353 -6.43 -14.05 5.22
N ALA A 354 -5.34 -14.13 5.97
CA ALA A 354 -5.35 -15.14 7.03
C ALA A 354 -6.25 -14.68 8.20
N LEU A 355 -6.47 -13.38 8.41
CA LEU A 355 -6.95 -12.91 9.71
C LEU A 355 -8.45 -13.04 9.96
N ASN A 356 -9.29 -12.98 8.93
CA ASN A 356 -10.65 -13.48 9.12
C ASN A 356 -10.69 -15.01 9.42
N LYS A 357 -9.61 -15.76 9.14
CA LYS A 357 -9.49 -17.21 9.39
C LYS A 357 -9.20 -17.54 10.86
N LEU A 358 -8.51 -16.68 11.61
CA LEU A 358 -8.25 -16.86 13.04
C LEU A 358 -9.45 -16.46 13.92
N PHE A 359 -10.18 -15.40 13.57
CA PHE A 359 -11.38 -14.98 14.30
C PHE A 359 -12.51 -16.04 14.31
N ARG A 360 -12.45 -17.07 13.45
CA ARG A 360 -13.34 -18.24 13.45
C ARG A 360 -12.99 -19.32 14.47
N HIS A 361 -11.84 -19.30 15.14
CA HIS A 361 -11.46 -20.31 16.15
C HIS A 361 -11.67 -19.90 17.60
N ILE A 362 -12.01 -18.63 17.88
CA ILE A 362 -12.14 -18.08 19.24
C ILE A 362 -13.62 -17.80 19.65
N ARG A 363 -14.59 -18.07 18.77
CA ARG A 363 -16.04 -18.07 19.08
C ARG A 363 -16.59 -19.43 19.51
N LYS A 364 -15.73 -20.32 20.03
CA LYS A 364 -16.12 -21.59 20.65
C LYS A 364 -15.60 -21.69 22.07
#